data_AF-A0A8D2FRM4-F1
#
_entry.id   AF-A0A8D2FRM4-F1
#
_cell.length_a   1.000
_cell.length_b   1.000
_cell.length_c   1.000
_cell.angle_alpha   90.00
_cell.angle_beta   90.00
_cell.angle_gamma   90.00
#
_symmetry.space_group_name_H-M   'P 1'
#
loop_
_entity.id
_entity.type
_entity.pdbx_description
1 polymer ?
#
loop_
_entity_poly.entity_id
_entity_poly.type
_entity_poly.pdbx_seq_one_letter_code
_entity_poly.pdbx_strand_id
1 'polypeptide(L)'
;MGAHRWAQKALGRGGRRIASPPKLRPSEAPSKLVLPPASPLFSFLRHRGVFLPPLLAMSSHKTFRIKRFLAKKQKQNRPIPQWIRMKTGNKIRRHWRRTKLGL
;
A
#
# COMPACT_ATOMS: atom_id res chain seq x y z
N MET A 1 -49.31 -8.02 32.96
CA MET A 1 -49.92 -9.37 32.96
C MET A 1 -49.81 -9.93 31.55
N GLY A 2 -49.04 -10.99 31.32
CA GLY A 2 -48.93 -11.57 29.97
C GLY A 2 -47.68 -12.43 29.75
N ALA A 3 -47.50 -13.46 30.58
CA ALA A 3 -46.49 -14.49 30.36
C ALA A 3 -46.93 -15.41 29.22
N HIS A 4 -46.26 -15.33 28.06
CA HIS A 4 -46.34 -16.35 27.01
C HIS A 4 -45.00 -17.09 26.87
N ARG A 5 -44.72 -17.88 27.91
CA ARG A 5 -44.39 -19.30 27.85
C ARG A 5 -43.97 -19.83 26.46
N TRP A 6 -42.67 -19.78 26.16
CA TRP A 6 -42.04 -20.72 25.24
C TRP A 6 -41.05 -21.56 26.04
N ALA A 7 -41.46 -22.80 26.30
CA ALA A 7 -40.63 -23.82 26.93
C ALA A 7 -40.66 -25.08 26.06
N GLN A 8 -39.59 -25.88 26.20
CA GLN A 8 -39.26 -27.18 25.55
C GLN A 8 -38.44 -26.99 24.26
N LYS A 9 -37.25 -27.57 24.02
CA LYS A 9 -36.56 -28.84 24.37
C LYS A 9 -35.06 -28.60 24.04
N ALA A 10 -34.02 -29.35 24.39
CA ALA A 10 -33.76 -30.54 25.19
C ALA A 10 -32.23 -30.57 25.42
N LEU A 11 -31.78 -31.06 26.58
CA LEU A 11 -30.38 -31.38 26.86
C LEU A 11 -29.96 -32.60 26.04
N GLY A 12 -29.03 -32.41 25.10
CA GLY A 12 -28.29 -33.49 24.44
C GLY A 12 -26.88 -33.58 25.00
N ARG A 13 -26.64 -34.53 25.91
CA ARG A 13 -25.30 -34.89 26.39
C ARG A 13 -24.55 -35.64 25.27
N GLY A 14 -23.44 -35.08 24.80
CA GLY A 14 -22.54 -35.75 23.85
C GLY A 14 -21.11 -35.28 24.07
N GLY A 15 -20.39 -35.94 24.99
CA GLY A 15 -18.96 -35.71 25.22
C GLY A 15 -18.06 -36.59 24.36
N ARG A 16 -16.79 -36.17 24.27
CA ARG A 16 -15.57 -36.85 23.75
C ARG A 16 -15.39 -36.78 22.21
N ARG A 17 -14.26 -36.33 21.64
CA ARG A 17 -12.84 -36.38 22.05
C ARG A 17 -12.07 -35.29 21.27
N ILE A 18 -11.22 -34.50 21.94
CA ILE A 18 -10.23 -33.66 21.25
C ILE A 18 -9.10 -34.61 20.79
N ALA A 19 -8.91 -34.76 19.49
CA ALA A 19 -7.77 -35.50 18.96
C ALA A 19 -6.49 -34.65 19.16
N SER A 20 -5.50 -35.19 19.87
CA SER A 20 -4.17 -34.58 19.95
C SER A 20 -3.44 -34.78 18.61
N PRO A 21 -2.68 -33.77 18.11
CA PRO A 21 -1.95 -33.90 16.85
C PRO A 21 -0.77 -34.89 16.99
N PRO A 22 -0.38 -35.61 15.92
CA PRO A 22 0.73 -36.54 15.97
C PRO A 22 2.07 -35.81 16.14
N LYS A 23 2.90 -36.29 17.08
CA LYS A 23 4.28 -35.84 17.28
C LYS A 23 5.15 -36.24 16.07
N LEU A 24 5.69 -35.26 15.35
CA LEU A 24 6.73 -35.48 14.34
C LEU A 24 8.05 -35.87 15.06
N ARG A 25 8.67 -36.98 14.65
CA ARG A 25 9.97 -37.45 15.19
C ARG A 25 11.13 -36.62 14.61
N PRO A 26 12.17 -36.28 15.40
CA PRO A 26 13.34 -35.56 14.90
C PRO A 26 14.53 -36.50 14.67
N SER A 27 14.69 -37.01 13.45
CA SER A 27 15.91 -37.61 12.89
C SER A 27 15.48 -38.19 11.54
N GLU A 28 15.85 -37.64 10.39
CA GLU A 28 17.20 -37.68 9.83
C GLU A 28 17.33 -36.55 8.81
N ALA A 29 18.42 -35.79 8.91
CA ALA A 29 18.87 -34.85 7.88
C ALA A 29 20.16 -35.43 7.25
N PRO A 30 20.61 -34.92 6.08
CA PRO A 30 20.71 -35.70 4.86
C PRO A 30 22.16 -36.08 4.54
N SER A 31 22.38 -37.29 4.03
CA SER A 31 23.64 -37.63 3.36
C SER A 31 23.39 -37.69 1.85
N LYS A 32 23.88 -36.68 1.13
CA LYS A 32 24.73 -36.76 -0.09
C LYS A 32 24.86 -35.36 -0.70
N LEU A 33 25.99 -34.73 -0.42
CA LEU A 33 26.63 -33.66 -1.20
C LEU A 33 27.06 -34.30 -2.54
N VAL A 34 27.01 -33.71 -3.75
CA VAL A 34 27.44 -32.38 -4.23
C VAL A 34 26.86 -32.20 -5.64
N LEU A 35 26.23 -31.05 -5.92
CA LEU A 35 26.40 -30.26 -7.16
C LEU A 35 26.02 -28.82 -6.78
N PRO A 36 26.89 -27.81 -6.94
CA PRO A 36 26.52 -26.45 -6.60
C PRO A 36 25.44 -25.98 -7.59
N PRO A 37 24.26 -25.50 -7.15
CA PRO A 37 23.43 -24.73 -8.05
C PRO A 37 24.21 -23.44 -8.33
N ALA A 38 24.60 -23.26 -9.59
CA ALA A 38 25.05 -21.97 -10.08
C ALA A 38 24.06 -20.92 -9.59
N SER A 39 24.57 -19.98 -8.81
CA SER A 39 23.83 -18.92 -8.16
C SER A 39 22.91 -18.22 -9.18
N PRO A 40 21.57 -18.25 -9.04
CA PRO A 40 20.70 -17.53 -9.98
C PRO A 40 20.79 -16.01 -9.83
N LEU A 41 21.65 -15.51 -8.94
CA LEU A 41 21.80 -14.10 -8.62
C LEU A 41 22.81 -13.36 -9.50
N PHE A 42 23.58 -14.04 -10.37
CA PHE A 42 24.58 -13.36 -11.21
C PHE A 42 24.19 -13.18 -12.69
N SER A 43 22.99 -13.62 -13.09
CA SER A 43 22.49 -13.45 -14.47
C SER A 43 21.25 -12.55 -14.58
N PHE A 44 20.68 -12.08 -13.46
CA PHE A 44 19.58 -11.09 -13.49
C PHE A 44 20.05 -9.63 -13.51
N LEU A 45 21.36 -9.40 -13.40
CA LEU A 45 21.96 -8.06 -13.46
C LEU A 45 22.87 -7.85 -14.68
N ARG A 46 22.66 -8.63 -15.74
CA ARG A 46 23.33 -8.43 -17.04
C ARG A 46 22.35 -8.18 -18.19
N HIS A 47 21.15 -7.65 -17.91
CA HIS A 47 20.25 -7.08 -18.93
C HIS A 47 19.36 -5.95 -18.39
N ARG A 48 19.79 -5.22 -17.36
CA ARG A 48 19.21 -3.91 -16.99
C ARG A 48 20.08 -2.74 -17.39
N GLY A 49 20.79 -2.89 -18.51
CA GLY A 49 21.17 -1.76 -19.35
C GLY A 49 19.94 -1.21 -20.07
N VAL A 50 18.94 -0.70 -19.34
CA VAL A 50 17.97 0.21 -19.92
C VAL A 50 18.70 1.53 -20.01
N PHE A 51 19.38 1.68 -21.15
CA PHE A 51 19.80 2.92 -21.75
C PHE A 51 18.74 3.98 -21.44
N LEU A 52 18.96 4.82 -20.43
CA LEU A 52 18.10 5.97 -20.17
C LEU A 52 18.15 6.77 -21.48
N PRO A 53 17.06 6.88 -22.25
CA PRO A 53 17.12 7.72 -23.43
C PRO A 53 17.46 9.13 -22.91
N PRO A 54 18.31 9.91 -23.61
CA PRO A 54 18.45 11.33 -23.35
C PRO A 54 17.15 12.00 -23.81
N LEU A 55 16.06 11.71 -23.12
CA LEU A 55 14.96 12.61 -22.85
C LEU A 55 15.57 13.75 -22.02
N LEU A 56 16.49 14.50 -22.62
CA LEU A 56 16.66 15.91 -22.36
C LEU A 56 15.28 16.50 -22.65
N ALA A 57 14.42 16.32 -21.67
CA ALA A 57 13.09 16.82 -21.61
C ALA A 57 13.29 18.30 -21.91
N MET A 58 12.85 18.72 -23.08
CA MET A 58 12.63 20.13 -23.39
C MET A 58 11.56 20.61 -22.42
N SER A 59 11.97 20.80 -21.18
CA SER A 59 11.21 21.55 -20.21
C SER A 59 11.04 22.91 -20.87
N SER A 60 9.80 23.34 -21.02
CA SER A 60 9.47 24.63 -21.61
C SER A 60 10.39 25.70 -21.01
N HIS A 61 11.01 26.53 -21.88
CA HIS A 61 11.89 27.61 -21.47
C HIS A 61 11.06 28.69 -20.76
N LYS A 62 10.95 28.58 -19.43
CA LYS A 62 10.18 29.51 -18.58
C LYS A 62 11.11 30.47 -17.85
N THR A 63 10.70 31.72 -17.75
CA THR A 63 11.40 32.72 -16.94
C THR A 63 11.40 32.32 -15.46
N PHE A 64 12.38 32.82 -14.72
CA PHE A 64 12.51 32.52 -13.29
C PHE A 64 11.31 32.99 -12.46
N ARG A 65 10.69 34.12 -12.84
CA ARG A 65 9.46 34.64 -12.21
C ARG A 65 8.31 33.65 -12.35
N ILE A 66 8.10 33.08 -13.54
CA ILE A 66 7.06 32.08 -13.79
C ILE A 66 7.35 30.80 -13.00
N LYS A 67 8.60 30.33 -12.97
CA LYS A 67 9.00 29.16 -12.19
C LYS A 67 8.68 29.34 -10.69
N ARG A 68 9.01 30.49 -10.10
CA ARG A 68 8.67 30.83 -8.71
C ARG A 68 7.15 30.85 -8.47
N PHE A 69 6.40 31.46 -9.38
CA PHE A 69 4.94 31.52 -9.28
C PHE A 69 4.32 30.13 -9.31
N LEU A 70 4.73 29.28 -10.25
CA LEU A 70 4.25 27.90 -10.38
C LEU A 70 4.54 27.09 -9.11
N ALA A 71 5.76 27.20 -8.57
CA ALA A 71 6.14 26.54 -7.31
C ALA A 71 5.27 27.01 -6.14
N LYS A 72 4.99 28.32 -6.03
CA LYS A 72 4.09 28.86 -4.99
C LYS A 72 2.67 28.32 -5.12
N LYS A 73 2.12 28.29 -6.34
CA LYS A 73 0.78 27.76 -6.60
C LYS A 73 0.67 26.26 -6.32
N GLN A 74 1.74 25.50 -6.58
CA GLN A 74 1.81 24.09 -6.20
C GLN A 74 1.84 23.93 -4.67
N LYS A 75 2.60 24.76 -3.95
CA LYS A 75 2.67 24.73 -2.48
C LYS A 75 1.34 25.09 -1.83
N GLN A 76 0.56 25.99 -2.43
CA GLN A 76 -0.78 26.37 -1.96
C GLN A 76 -1.83 25.27 -2.19
N ASN A 77 -1.65 24.41 -3.19
CA ASN A 77 -2.60 23.37 -3.54
C ASN A 77 -2.44 22.10 -2.69
N ARG A 78 -2.43 22.27 -1.37
CA ARG A 78 -2.29 21.19 -0.38
C ARG A 78 -3.58 21.06 0.43
N PRO A 79 -3.89 19.87 0.97
CA PRO A 79 -5.04 19.71 1.85
C PRO A 79 -4.88 20.56 3.11
N ILE A 80 -5.96 21.25 3.51
CA ILE A 80 -5.99 22.08 4.70
C ILE A 80 -6.11 21.17 5.94
N PRO A 81 -5.33 21.41 7.01
CA PRO A 81 -5.47 20.69 8.27
C PRO A 81 -6.90 20.79 8.83
N GLN A 82 -7.38 19.69 9.43
CA GLN A 82 -8.77 19.57 9.85
C GLN A 82 -9.20 20.63 10.87
N TRP A 83 -8.35 20.97 11.84
CA TRP A 83 -8.66 21.97 12.85
C TRP A 83 -8.80 23.39 12.29
N ILE A 84 -8.12 23.73 11.18
CA ILE A 84 -8.31 25.00 10.46
C ILE A 84 -9.62 24.96 9.68
N ARG A 85 -9.95 23.83 9.06
CA ARG A 85 -11.18 23.66 8.28
C ARG A 85 -12.43 23.92 9.12
N MET A 86 -12.42 23.51 10.39
CA MET A 86 -13.50 23.75 11.34
C MET A 86 -13.71 25.23 11.67
N LYS A 87 -12.70 26.10 11.51
CA LYS A 87 -12.77 27.52 11.84
C LYS A 87 -13.24 28.41 10.69
N THR A 88 -12.99 28.03 9.44
CA THR A 88 -13.10 28.99 8.31
C THR A 88 -13.80 28.43 7.06
N GLY A 89 -14.16 27.15 7.00
CA GLY A 89 -14.95 26.59 5.89
C GLY A 89 -14.33 26.67 4.47
N ASN A 90 -13.10 27.14 4.34
CA ASN A 90 -12.48 27.47 3.04
C ASN A 90 -12.08 26.21 2.24
N LYS A 91 -12.38 26.22 0.93
CA LYS A 91 -12.01 25.17 -0.05
C LYS A 91 -10.79 25.59 -0.88
N ILE A 92 -9.62 25.74 -0.25
CA ILE A 92 -8.37 26.20 -0.89
C ILE A 92 -7.70 25.06 -1.71
N ARG A 93 -8.46 24.29 -2.48
CA ARG A 93 -7.93 23.23 -3.34
C ARG A 93 -8.36 23.46 -4.77
N ARG A 94 -7.38 23.42 -5.68
CA ARG A 94 -7.57 23.72 -7.08
C ARG A 94 -7.25 22.51 -7.93
N HIS A 95 -8.10 22.21 -8.90
CA HIS A 95 -7.85 21.16 -9.88
C HIS A 95 -7.48 21.76 -11.23
N TRP A 96 -6.36 21.31 -11.80
CA TRP A 96 -5.78 21.88 -13.03
C TRP A 96 -6.66 21.72 -14.28
N ARG A 97 -7.56 20.72 -14.30
CA ARG A 97 -8.55 20.57 -15.38
C ARG A 97 -9.73 21.55 -15.25
N ARG A 98 -10.09 21.98 -14.03
CA ARG A 98 -11.25 22.85 -13.79
C ARG A 98 -10.91 24.33 -13.89
N THR A 99 -9.78 24.76 -13.34
CA THR A 99 -9.41 26.18 -13.31
C THR A 99 -7.95 26.41 -13.70
N LYS A 100 -7.73 27.33 -14.66
CA LYS A 100 -6.40 27.70 -15.18
C LYS A 100 -5.72 28.73 -14.28
N LEU A 101 -4.41 28.92 -14.46
CA LEU A 101 -3.59 29.80 -13.62
C LEU A 101 -3.56 31.26 -14.08
N GLY A 102 -3.93 31.56 -15.33
CA GLY A 102 -3.80 32.89 -15.92
C GLY A 102 -2.35 33.38 -15.87
N LEU A 103 -1.47 32.69 -16.60
CA LEU A 103 -0.04 32.96 -16.69
C LEU A 103 0.34 33.34 -18.11
#